data_AF-A0A849GLJ8-F1
#
_entry.id   AF-A0A849GLJ8-F1
#
_cell.length_a   1.000
_cell.length_b   1.000
_cell.length_c   1.000
_cell.angle_alpha   90.00
_cell.angle_beta   90.00
_cell.angle_gamma   90.00
#
_symmetry.space_group_name_H-M   'P 1'
#
loop_
_entity.id
_entity.type
_entity.pdbx_description
1 polymer ?
#
loop_
_entity_poly.entity_id
_entity_poly.type
_entity_poly.pdbx_seq_one_letter_code
_entity_poly.pdbx_strand_id
1 'polypeptide(L)'
;MRFSKLRLNGFKSFVDPTDLIIADGLTGVVGPNGCGKSNLLEALRWVMGENRPTAMRGDGMEDVIFAGAASRPARNFAEVGLHLDNSDRMAPTGFNDSDTIDIVRRITRDAGSAYKVNTRDVRARDVQMLFADASTGAHSPALVRQGQIAELINAKPKSRRRILEEAAGISGLYQRRHEAELKLRGAETNLARVDDVIEQLASQLASLARQAKQAARYREIGGQLRHAEGLLLYLRWREAEDARIAAETELADRTRAASEAERLARAATGARAKAEETLPPLREEEAVAAAVLQRVQVQIGALDEEERRATAAIETLQARIAQLEADRERETALNEDAGSTLQALDAEETDLNDAGEGFEAAIEAASVEAHDAARILQDREGDLSQLTEDVARLAARHQSAERLLEDAQTTLTRSEDGEAKAAADAEAATGDLTSAEAAFTTAEAALATATTAAAAAEQALVAADEARETQQSREAEARAERSAAEGEVKALQAEVAALAKLVDRDTAEGGQVMDLLTVKSGYEKALGAA
;
A
#
# COMPACT_ATOMS: atom_id res chain seq x y z
N MET A 1 -26.86 -79.83 -18.77
CA MET A 1 -28.02 -78.91 -18.83
C MET A 1 -29.01 -79.40 -19.88
N ARG A 2 -30.30 -79.50 -19.53
CA ARG A 2 -31.36 -79.97 -20.44
C ARG A 2 -32.53 -78.99 -20.47
N PHE A 3 -33.20 -78.83 -21.61
CA PHE A 3 -34.39 -77.97 -21.71
C PHE A 3 -35.62 -78.75 -21.30
N SER A 4 -36.33 -78.29 -20.26
CA SER A 4 -37.52 -78.98 -19.72
C SER A 4 -38.83 -78.35 -20.19
N LYS A 5 -38.83 -77.02 -20.37
CA LYS A 5 -40.07 -76.28 -20.72
C LYS A 5 -39.78 -74.98 -21.46
N LEU A 6 -40.54 -74.72 -22.52
CA LEU A 6 -40.56 -73.46 -23.26
C LEU A 6 -41.94 -72.79 -23.10
N ARG A 7 -41.97 -71.60 -22.51
CA ARG A 7 -43.17 -70.76 -22.37
C ARG A 7 -43.13 -69.65 -23.40
N LEU A 8 -44.23 -69.44 -24.11
CA LEU A 8 -44.39 -68.36 -25.09
C LEU A 8 -45.63 -67.53 -24.77
N ASN A 9 -45.52 -66.21 -24.85
CA ASN A 9 -46.64 -65.30 -24.66
C ASN A 9 -46.50 -64.09 -25.57
N GLY A 10 -47.47 -63.87 -26.46
CA GLY A 10 -47.43 -62.78 -27.44
C GLY A 10 -46.33 -62.89 -28.49
N PHE A 11 -45.67 -64.04 -28.61
CA PHE A 11 -44.55 -64.27 -29.53
C PHE A 11 -45.05 -64.81 -30.87
N LYS A 12 -44.98 -63.98 -31.92
CA LYS A 12 -45.42 -64.31 -33.28
C LYS A 12 -46.81 -64.94 -33.29
N SER A 13 -46.94 -66.17 -33.80
CA SER A 13 -48.21 -66.91 -33.86
C SER A 13 -48.78 -67.33 -32.49
N PHE A 14 -48.02 -67.22 -31.40
CA PHE A 14 -48.43 -67.62 -30.05
C PHE A 14 -48.98 -66.41 -29.27
N VAL A 15 -50.26 -66.10 -29.50
CA VAL A 15 -50.93 -64.92 -28.92
C VAL A 15 -51.28 -65.09 -27.45
N ASP A 16 -51.65 -66.31 -27.05
CA ASP A 16 -52.01 -66.67 -25.68
C ASP A 16 -50.86 -67.42 -25.01
N PRO A 17 -50.73 -67.33 -23.67
CA PRO A 17 -49.71 -68.06 -22.93
C PRO A 17 -49.73 -69.55 -23.26
N THR A 18 -48.66 -70.04 -23.87
CA THR A 18 -48.52 -71.42 -24.33
C THR A 18 -47.28 -72.04 -23.69
N ASP A 19 -47.47 -73.16 -23.01
CA ASP A 19 -46.40 -73.93 -22.39
C ASP A 19 -46.13 -75.19 -23.23
N LEU A 20 -44.92 -75.30 -23.78
CA LEU A 20 -44.41 -76.48 -24.47
C LEU A 20 -43.51 -77.26 -23.51
N ILE A 21 -43.93 -78.47 -23.14
CA ILE A 21 -43.14 -79.39 -22.33
C ILE A 21 -42.20 -80.17 -23.26
N ILE A 22 -40.90 -80.17 -22.95
CA ILE A 22 -39.89 -80.92 -23.68
C ILE A 22 -39.55 -82.14 -22.84
N ALA A 23 -40.05 -83.31 -23.26
CA ALA A 23 -39.80 -84.56 -22.56
C ALA A 23 -38.45 -85.16 -22.97
N ASP A 24 -37.89 -86.00 -22.10
CA ASP A 24 -36.68 -86.76 -22.42
C ASP A 24 -36.90 -87.65 -23.65
N GLY A 25 -35.90 -87.70 -24.54
CA GLY A 25 -35.95 -88.46 -25.79
C GLY A 25 -36.39 -87.63 -27.00
N LEU A 26 -37.28 -88.18 -27.83
CA LEU A 26 -37.71 -87.56 -29.09
C LEU A 26 -39.06 -86.85 -28.91
N THR A 27 -39.02 -85.51 -28.92
CA THR A 27 -40.24 -84.68 -28.97
C THR A 27 -40.54 -84.25 -30.40
N GLY A 28 -41.65 -84.74 -30.98
CA GLY A 28 -42.09 -84.37 -32.33
C GLY A 28 -43.13 -83.25 -32.32
N VAL A 29 -42.87 -82.15 -33.02
CA VAL A 29 -43.85 -81.06 -33.21
C VAL A 29 -44.47 -81.18 -34.60
N VAL A 30 -45.75 -81.53 -34.67
CA VAL A 30 -46.51 -81.73 -35.91
C VAL A 30 -47.65 -80.73 -36.06
N GLY A 31 -48.04 -80.46 -37.30
CA GLY A 31 -49.14 -79.55 -37.63
C GLY A 31 -49.10 -79.11 -39.10
N PRO A 32 -50.17 -78.49 -39.61
CA PRO A 32 -50.24 -78.04 -41.00
C PRO A 32 -49.25 -76.90 -41.31
N ASN A 33 -49.01 -76.63 -42.59
CA ASN A 33 -48.16 -75.49 -42.99
C ASN A 33 -48.76 -74.17 -42.47
N GLY A 34 -47.92 -73.27 -41.98
CA GLY A 34 -48.36 -71.99 -41.42
C GLY A 34 -48.83 -72.02 -39.96
N CYS A 35 -48.89 -73.18 -39.28
CA CYS A 35 -49.34 -73.25 -37.88
C CYS A 35 -48.29 -72.82 -36.83
N GLY A 36 -47.21 -72.14 -37.25
CA GLY A 36 -46.22 -71.58 -36.32
C GLY A 36 -45.13 -72.53 -35.81
N LYS A 37 -44.98 -73.75 -36.35
CA LYS A 37 -43.96 -74.72 -35.89
C LYS A 37 -42.53 -74.16 -35.89
N SER A 38 -42.14 -73.46 -36.96
CA SER A 38 -40.81 -72.86 -37.08
C SER A 38 -40.57 -71.73 -36.08
N ASN A 39 -41.64 -71.11 -35.56
CA ASN A 39 -41.54 -70.04 -34.57
C ASN A 39 -41.07 -70.57 -33.20
N LEU A 40 -41.25 -71.86 -32.90
CA LEU A 40 -40.74 -72.45 -31.65
C LEU A 40 -39.21 -72.49 -31.60
N LEU A 41 -38.57 -72.84 -32.72
CA LEU A 41 -37.11 -72.82 -32.83
C LEU A 41 -36.57 -71.38 -32.76
N GLU A 42 -37.30 -70.43 -33.35
CA GLU A 42 -36.97 -69.01 -33.28
C GLU A 42 -37.13 -68.46 -31.87
N ALA A 43 -38.17 -68.86 -31.14
CA ALA A 43 -38.36 -68.51 -29.73
C ALA A 43 -37.20 -69.00 -28.86
N LEU A 44 -36.75 -70.25 -29.06
CA LEU A 44 -35.57 -70.79 -28.38
C LEU A 44 -34.33 -69.95 -28.65
N ARG A 45 -33.99 -69.71 -29.93
CA ARG A 45 -32.82 -68.88 -30.29
C ARG A 45 -32.92 -67.47 -29.74
N TRP A 46 -34.12 -66.90 -29.72
CA TRP A 46 -34.37 -65.57 -29.21
C TRP A 46 -34.14 -65.45 -27.70
N VAL A 47 -34.69 -66.37 -26.90
CA VAL A 47 -34.47 -66.36 -25.44
C VAL A 47 -33.02 -66.67 -25.07
N MET A 48 -32.31 -67.45 -25.89
CA MET A 48 -30.87 -67.73 -25.74
C MET A 48 -29.95 -66.57 -26.17
N GLY A 49 -30.50 -65.41 -26.53
CA GLY A 49 -29.74 -64.18 -26.76
C GLY A 49 -29.49 -63.79 -28.22
N GLU A 50 -30.19 -64.38 -29.20
CA GLU A 50 -30.14 -63.89 -30.59
C GLU A 50 -30.76 -62.49 -30.71
N ASN A 51 -29.95 -61.51 -31.11
CA ASN A 51 -30.38 -60.11 -31.23
C ASN A 51 -30.52 -59.61 -32.67
N ARG A 52 -30.28 -60.47 -33.67
CA ARG A 52 -30.45 -60.09 -35.09
C ARG A 52 -31.91 -60.30 -35.53
N PRO A 53 -32.63 -59.24 -35.98
CA PRO A 53 -33.98 -59.37 -36.52
C PRO A 53 -34.08 -60.37 -37.68
N THR A 54 -33.07 -60.36 -38.57
CA THR A 54 -32.99 -61.26 -39.72
C THR A 54 -32.94 -62.74 -39.34
N ALA A 55 -32.33 -63.08 -38.21
CA ALA A 55 -32.30 -64.44 -37.68
C ALA A 55 -33.67 -64.90 -37.16
N MET A 56 -34.53 -63.94 -36.82
CA MET A 56 -35.91 -64.12 -36.41
C MET A 56 -36.91 -63.91 -37.57
N ARG A 57 -36.47 -63.83 -38.83
CA ARG A 57 -37.34 -63.57 -39.99
C ARG A 57 -38.22 -62.31 -39.83
N GLY A 58 -37.65 -61.27 -39.23
CA GLY A 58 -38.24 -59.93 -39.14
C GLY A 58 -37.25 -58.88 -39.63
N ASP A 59 -37.77 -57.69 -39.94
CA ASP A 59 -36.98 -56.52 -40.34
C ASP A 59 -36.51 -55.75 -39.10
N GLY A 60 -37.34 -55.73 -38.05
CA GLY A 60 -37.04 -55.18 -36.73
C GLY A 60 -37.12 -56.23 -35.61
N MET A 61 -36.46 -55.97 -34.48
CA MET A 61 -36.51 -56.90 -33.34
C MET A 61 -37.91 -56.95 -32.71
N GLU A 62 -38.72 -55.90 -32.89
CA GLU A 62 -40.11 -55.85 -32.44
C GLU A 62 -41.06 -56.73 -33.26
N ASP A 63 -40.64 -57.22 -34.43
CA ASP A 63 -41.47 -58.08 -35.31
C ASP A 63 -41.69 -59.49 -34.73
N VAL A 64 -41.04 -59.80 -33.60
CA VAL A 64 -41.36 -60.99 -32.81
C VAL A 64 -42.63 -60.82 -31.99
N ILE A 65 -43.12 -59.60 -31.81
CA ILE A 65 -44.37 -59.29 -31.13
C ILE A 65 -45.54 -59.56 -32.08
N PHE A 66 -46.55 -60.28 -31.60
CA PHE A 66 -47.76 -60.54 -32.39
C PHE A 66 -48.37 -59.24 -32.93
N ALA A 67 -48.38 -59.11 -34.27
CA ALA A 67 -48.80 -57.90 -34.99
C ALA A 67 -50.33 -57.76 -35.14
N GLY A 68 -51.11 -58.71 -34.63
CA GLY A 68 -52.58 -58.73 -34.79
C GLY A 68 -53.03 -59.65 -35.92
N ALA A 69 -54.29 -60.08 -35.85
CA ALA A 69 -54.98 -60.84 -36.89
C ALA A 69 -56.43 -60.34 -37.01
N ALA A 70 -57.15 -60.72 -38.07
CA ALA A 70 -58.53 -60.26 -38.33
C ALA A 70 -59.49 -60.43 -37.13
N SER A 71 -59.25 -61.44 -36.27
CA SER A 71 -60.06 -61.73 -35.09
C SER A 71 -59.40 -61.37 -33.74
N ARG A 72 -58.16 -60.84 -33.72
CA ARG A 72 -57.39 -60.60 -32.49
C ARG A 72 -56.51 -59.35 -32.58
N PRO A 73 -56.53 -58.45 -31.58
CA PRO A 73 -55.71 -57.24 -31.58
C PRO A 73 -54.21 -57.57 -31.42
N ALA A 74 -53.35 -56.66 -31.88
CA ALA A 74 -51.90 -56.75 -31.68
C ALA A 74 -51.53 -56.76 -30.19
N ARG A 75 -50.42 -57.41 -29.84
CA ARG A 75 -49.84 -57.34 -28.49
C ARG A 75 -48.81 -56.21 -28.42
N ASN A 76 -48.60 -55.69 -27.21
CA ASN A 76 -47.59 -54.66 -26.93
C ASN A 76 -46.25 -55.26 -26.47
N PHE A 77 -46.22 -56.56 -26.17
CA PHE A 77 -45.00 -57.26 -25.77
C PHE A 77 -45.02 -58.70 -26.27
N ALA A 78 -43.83 -59.28 -26.37
CA ALA A 78 -43.61 -60.71 -26.49
C ALA A 78 -42.68 -61.17 -25.36
N GLU A 79 -42.97 -62.32 -24.80
CA GLU A 79 -42.20 -62.94 -23.74
C GLU A 79 -41.97 -64.42 -24.07
N VAL A 80 -40.74 -64.86 -23.91
CA VAL A 80 -40.35 -66.26 -24.02
C VAL A 80 -39.56 -66.64 -22.78
N GLY A 81 -40.00 -67.70 -22.12
CA GLY A 81 -39.34 -68.30 -20.97
C GLY A 81 -38.79 -69.68 -21.31
N LEU A 82 -37.54 -69.95 -20.99
CA LEU A 82 -36.90 -71.26 -21.13
C LEU A 82 -36.49 -71.76 -19.75
N HIS A 83 -37.02 -72.93 -19.38
CA HIS A 83 -36.67 -73.60 -18.14
C HIS A 83 -35.64 -74.68 -18.46
N LEU A 84 -34.54 -74.67 -17.70
CA LEU A 84 -33.45 -75.62 -17.83
C LEU A 84 -33.30 -76.43 -16.56
N ASP A 85 -33.09 -77.73 -16.73
CA ASP A 85 -32.58 -78.61 -15.69
C ASP A 85 -31.05 -78.52 -15.63
N ASN A 86 -30.56 -78.14 -14.45
CA ASN A 86 -29.16 -77.97 -14.09
C ASN A 86 -28.78 -78.84 -12.86
N SER A 87 -29.49 -79.94 -12.63
CA SER A 87 -29.15 -80.93 -11.58
C SER A 87 -27.70 -81.45 -11.66
N ASP A 88 -27.14 -81.58 -12.87
CA ASP A 88 -25.73 -81.94 -13.12
C ASP A 88 -24.73 -80.80 -12.84
N ARG A 89 -25.19 -79.61 -12.42
CA ARG A 89 -24.38 -78.42 -12.08
C ARG A 89 -23.36 -78.01 -13.15
N MET A 90 -23.80 -78.03 -14.41
CA MET A 90 -22.98 -77.70 -15.59
C MET A 90 -23.06 -76.22 -16.01
N ALA A 91 -23.81 -75.38 -15.29
CA ALA A 91 -23.92 -73.96 -15.61
C ALA A 91 -22.64 -73.18 -15.21
N PRO A 92 -22.29 -72.10 -15.92
CA PRO A 92 -21.20 -71.20 -15.57
C PRO A 92 -21.28 -70.58 -14.16
N THR A 93 -20.12 -70.18 -13.63
CA THR A 93 -19.98 -69.50 -12.34
C THR A 93 -20.83 -68.22 -12.31
N GLY A 94 -21.74 -68.11 -11.34
CA GLY A 94 -22.72 -67.02 -11.24
C GLY A 94 -24.17 -67.43 -11.56
N PHE A 95 -24.37 -68.58 -12.21
CA PHE A 95 -25.69 -69.15 -12.53
C PHE A 95 -25.87 -70.59 -12.04
N ASN A 96 -24.84 -71.18 -11.42
CA ASN A 96 -24.81 -72.59 -11.01
C ASN A 96 -25.33 -72.86 -9.58
N ASP A 97 -26.00 -71.88 -8.96
CA ASP A 97 -26.42 -71.95 -7.55
C ASP A 97 -27.74 -72.74 -7.36
N SER A 98 -28.48 -73.04 -8.43
CA SER A 98 -29.76 -73.76 -8.42
C SER A 98 -29.75 -75.01 -9.31
N ASP A 99 -30.55 -76.02 -8.95
CA ASP A 99 -30.80 -77.21 -9.78
C ASP A 99 -31.68 -76.89 -11.00
N THR A 100 -32.39 -75.76 -10.97
CA THR A 100 -33.19 -75.25 -12.09
C THR A 100 -32.78 -73.83 -12.45
N ILE A 101 -32.80 -73.52 -13.75
CA ILE A 101 -32.50 -72.18 -14.27
C ILE A 101 -33.66 -71.75 -15.18
N ASP A 102 -34.29 -70.62 -14.86
CA ASP A 102 -35.37 -70.05 -15.64
C ASP A 102 -34.91 -68.78 -16.35
N ILE A 103 -34.91 -68.78 -17.68
CA ILE A 103 -34.47 -67.64 -18.47
C ILE A 103 -35.66 -67.03 -19.16
N VAL A 104 -35.94 -65.77 -18.89
CA VAL A 104 -37.03 -65.04 -19.51
C VAL A 104 -36.47 -63.88 -20.30
N ARG A 105 -36.83 -63.82 -21.58
CA ARG A 105 -36.62 -62.65 -22.42
C ARG A 105 -37.97 -62.04 -22.75
N ARG A 106 -38.11 -60.74 -22.48
CA ARG A 106 -39.30 -59.95 -22.83
C ARG A 106 -38.91 -58.75 -23.66
N ILE A 107 -39.62 -58.52 -24.76
CA ILE A 107 -39.53 -57.27 -25.53
C ILE A 107 -40.87 -56.55 -25.47
N THR A 108 -40.82 -55.25 -25.22
CA THR A 108 -41.99 -54.38 -25.24
C THR A 108 -41.76 -53.32 -26.32
N ARG A 109 -42.79 -52.99 -27.10
CA ARG A 109 -42.71 -51.93 -28.12
C ARG A 109 -42.17 -50.64 -27.51
N ASP A 110 -41.24 -50.00 -28.21
CA ASP A 110 -40.59 -48.74 -27.83
C ASP A 110 -39.72 -48.78 -26.54
N ALA A 111 -39.71 -49.89 -25.80
CA ALA A 111 -38.95 -50.04 -24.55
C ALA A 111 -37.79 -51.06 -24.66
N GLY A 112 -37.70 -51.80 -25.76
CA GLY A 112 -36.61 -52.74 -26.03
C GLY A 112 -36.71 -54.08 -25.29
N SER A 113 -35.62 -54.86 -25.33
CA SER A 113 -35.53 -56.20 -24.73
C SER A 113 -34.98 -56.16 -23.30
N ALA A 114 -35.66 -56.83 -22.38
CA ALA A 114 -35.21 -57.12 -21.02
C ALA A 114 -34.96 -58.63 -20.84
N TYR A 115 -33.93 -58.97 -20.06
CA TYR A 115 -33.55 -60.34 -19.75
C TYR A 115 -33.57 -60.57 -18.24
N LYS A 116 -34.15 -61.70 -17.86
CA LYS A 116 -34.15 -62.19 -16.48
C LYS A 116 -33.64 -63.61 -16.46
N VAL A 117 -32.79 -63.91 -15.49
CA VAL A 117 -32.43 -65.28 -15.13
C VAL A 117 -32.87 -65.50 -13.70
N ASN A 118 -33.75 -66.48 -13.50
CA ASN A 118 -34.57 -66.66 -12.32
C ASN A 118 -35.32 -65.34 -11.98
N THR A 119 -34.96 -64.71 -10.87
CA THR A 119 -35.56 -63.44 -10.42
C THR A 119 -34.68 -62.22 -10.67
N ARG A 120 -33.46 -62.39 -11.20
CA ARG A 120 -32.49 -61.29 -11.35
C ARG A 120 -32.52 -60.73 -12.77
N ASP A 121 -32.55 -59.40 -12.89
CA ASP A 121 -32.30 -58.72 -14.16
C ASP A 121 -30.84 -58.89 -14.57
N VAL A 122 -30.62 -59.34 -15.79
CA VAL A 122 -29.27 -59.60 -16.32
C VAL A 122 -29.11 -58.94 -17.68
N ARG A 123 -27.87 -58.73 -18.12
CA ARG A 123 -27.61 -58.18 -19.44
C ARG A 123 -27.78 -59.27 -20.48
N ALA A 124 -28.15 -58.87 -21.71
CA ALA A 124 -28.20 -59.79 -22.85
C ALA A 124 -26.90 -60.57 -23.04
N ARG A 125 -25.76 -59.92 -22.75
CA ARG A 125 -24.42 -60.50 -22.85
C ARG A 125 -24.19 -61.62 -21.83
N ASP A 126 -24.75 -61.49 -20.62
CA ASP A 126 -24.60 -62.49 -19.57
C ASP A 126 -25.36 -63.77 -19.92
N VAL A 127 -26.57 -63.65 -20.51
CA VAL A 127 -27.34 -64.78 -21.05
C VAL A 127 -26.62 -65.43 -22.24
N GLN A 128 -26.02 -64.63 -23.13
CA GLN A 128 -25.22 -65.18 -24.23
C GLN A 128 -24.01 -65.98 -23.72
N MET A 129 -23.33 -65.50 -22.68
CA MET A 129 -22.20 -66.21 -22.05
C MET A 129 -22.64 -67.51 -21.38
N LEU A 130 -23.79 -67.52 -20.69
CA LEU A 130 -24.36 -68.71 -20.07
C LEU A 130 -24.41 -69.90 -21.04
N PHE A 131 -24.87 -69.63 -22.26
CA PHE A 131 -25.02 -70.65 -23.29
C PHE A 131 -23.78 -70.90 -24.15
N ALA A 132 -22.86 -69.93 -24.22
CA ALA A 132 -21.61 -70.05 -24.98
C ALA A 132 -20.69 -71.13 -24.40
N ASP A 133 -20.57 -71.20 -23.07
CA ASP A 133 -19.75 -72.20 -22.38
C ASP A 133 -20.35 -73.62 -22.48
N ALA A 134 -21.67 -73.70 -22.57
CA ALA A 134 -22.40 -74.97 -22.71
C ALA A 134 -22.56 -75.43 -24.16
N SER A 135 -22.02 -74.70 -25.15
CA SER A 135 -22.18 -74.96 -26.59
C SER A 135 -23.63 -75.14 -27.06
N THR A 136 -24.59 -74.60 -26.29
CA THR A 136 -26.05 -74.76 -26.49
C THR A 136 -26.74 -73.44 -26.83
N GLY A 137 -25.97 -72.39 -27.18
CA GLY A 137 -26.51 -71.06 -27.47
C GLY A 137 -27.27 -70.94 -28.78
N ALA A 138 -27.75 -69.71 -29.04
CA ALA A 138 -28.58 -69.41 -30.20
C ALA A 138 -27.93 -69.68 -31.57
N HIS A 139 -26.61 -69.86 -31.60
CA HIS A 139 -25.83 -70.19 -32.80
C HIS A 139 -25.31 -71.63 -32.80
N SER A 140 -25.69 -72.44 -31.81
CA SER A 140 -25.22 -73.81 -31.65
C SER A 140 -25.48 -74.62 -32.92
N PRO A 141 -24.50 -75.42 -33.38
CA PRO A 141 -24.69 -76.31 -34.53
C PRO A 141 -25.76 -77.38 -34.29
N ALA A 142 -26.14 -77.62 -33.02
CA ALA A 142 -27.23 -78.53 -32.65
C ALA A 142 -28.64 -78.00 -33.01
N LEU A 143 -28.77 -76.69 -33.27
CA LEU A 143 -30.03 -76.06 -33.68
C LEU A 143 -30.05 -75.89 -35.19
N VAL A 144 -30.66 -76.84 -35.90
CA VAL A 144 -30.71 -76.83 -37.38
C VAL A 144 -32.04 -76.25 -37.87
N ARG A 145 -31.99 -75.04 -38.44
CA ARG A 145 -33.13 -74.42 -39.13
C ARG A 145 -33.17 -74.81 -40.60
N GLN A 146 -34.34 -74.64 -41.20
CA GLN A 146 -34.53 -74.78 -42.64
C GLN A 146 -33.54 -73.88 -43.41
N GLY A 147 -32.81 -74.46 -44.37
CA GLY A 147 -31.80 -73.76 -45.18
C GLY A 147 -30.39 -73.66 -44.59
N GLN A 148 -30.21 -73.96 -43.29
CA GLN A 148 -28.90 -73.85 -42.61
C GLN A 148 -27.85 -74.82 -43.13
N ILE A 149 -28.26 -76.01 -43.57
CA ILE A 149 -27.32 -77.01 -44.14
C ILE A 149 -26.70 -76.45 -45.43
N ALA A 150 -27.51 -75.85 -46.30
CA ALA A 150 -27.02 -75.23 -47.54
C ALA A 150 -26.15 -73.98 -47.24
N GLU A 151 -26.51 -73.19 -46.23
CA GLU A 151 -25.72 -72.03 -45.78
C GLU A 151 -24.34 -72.47 -45.25
N LEU A 152 -24.28 -73.56 -44.48
CA LEU A 152 -23.04 -74.10 -43.92
C LEU A 152 -22.11 -74.67 -44.99
N ILE A 153 -22.66 -75.37 -45.98
CA ILE A 153 -21.91 -75.90 -47.13
C ILE A 153 -21.27 -74.77 -47.94
N ASN A 154 -22.02 -73.67 -48.13
CA ASN A 154 -21.57 -72.50 -48.91
C ASN A 154 -20.81 -71.45 -48.08
N ALA A 155 -20.67 -71.64 -46.77
CA ALA A 155 -20.02 -70.67 -45.88
C ALA A 155 -18.52 -70.55 -46.18
N LYS A 156 -18.02 -69.30 -46.18
CA LYS A 156 -16.59 -68.97 -46.31
C LYS A 156 -15.77 -69.64 -45.18
N PRO A 157 -14.48 -69.96 -45.41
CA PRO A 157 -13.62 -70.63 -44.42
C PRO A 157 -13.60 -69.96 -43.03
N LYS A 158 -13.55 -68.62 -42.95
CA LYS A 158 -13.58 -67.88 -41.68
C LYS A 158 -14.88 -68.10 -40.89
N SER A 159 -16.03 -68.11 -41.57
CA SER A 159 -17.33 -68.35 -40.94
C SER A 159 -17.48 -69.81 -40.52
N ARG A 160 -16.92 -70.75 -41.31
CA ARG A 160 -16.90 -72.18 -40.99
C ARG A 160 -16.01 -72.50 -39.80
N ARG A 161 -14.85 -71.84 -39.69
CA ARG A 161 -13.94 -71.95 -38.53
C ARG A 161 -14.65 -71.63 -37.22
N ARG A 162 -15.45 -70.56 -37.18
CA ARG A 162 -16.22 -70.20 -35.98
C ARG A 162 -17.15 -71.32 -35.52
N ILE A 163 -17.78 -72.04 -36.46
CA ILE A 163 -18.65 -73.19 -36.15
C ILE A 163 -17.83 -74.36 -35.58
N LEU A 164 -16.63 -74.61 -36.13
CA LEU A 164 -15.71 -75.62 -35.61
C LEU A 164 -15.19 -75.27 -34.20
N GLU A 165 -14.88 -74.00 -33.96
CA GLU A 165 -14.45 -73.50 -32.65
C GLU A 165 -15.57 -73.58 -31.59
N GLU A 166 -16.82 -73.35 -32.01
CA GLU A 166 -18.01 -73.54 -31.18
C GLU A 166 -18.28 -75.02 -30.91
N ALA A 167 -18.12 -75.90 -31.91
CA ALA A 167 -18.21 -77.35 -31.73
C ALA A 167 -17.09 -77.92 -30.84
N ALA A 168 -15.90 -77.29 -30.86
CA ALA A 168 -14.78 -77.64 -29.99
C ALA A 168 -14.89 -77.06 -28.57
N GLY A 169 -15.93 -76.27 -28.27
CA GLY A 169 -16.17 -75.68 -26.95
C GLY A 169 -15.18 -74.57 -26.54
N ILE A 170 -14.39 -74.02 -27.46
CA ILE A 170 -13.35 -73.01 -27.14
C ILE A 170 -13.84 -71.56 -27.30
N SER A 171 -15.02 -71.35 -27.88
CA SER A 171 -15.59 -70.01 -28.12
C SER A 171 -15.78 -69.18 -26.83
N GLY A 172 -16.15 -69.81 -25.71
CA GLY A 172 -16.29 -69.13 -24.41
C GLY A 172 -14.97 -68.64 -23.81
N LEU A 173 -13.85 -69.34 -24.07
CA LEU A 173 -12.51 -68.92 -23.62
C LEU A 173 -12.06 -67.64 -24.32
N TYR A 174 -12.26 -67.55 -25.64
CA TYR A 174 -11.93 -66.35 -26.41
C TYR A 174 -12.74 -65.13 -25.97
N GLN A 175 -14.04 -65.30 -25.70
CA GLN A 175 -14.88 -64.22 -25.21
C GLN A 175 -14.43 -63.71 -23.84
N ARG A 176 -14.10 -64.60 -22.89
CA ARG A 176 -13.59 -64.23 -21.56
C ARG A 176 -12.25 -63.51 -21.64
N ARG A 177 -11.31 -63.99 -22.46
CA ARG A 177 -10.01 -63.32 -22.65
C ARG A 177 -10.20 -61.90 -23.17
N HIS A 178 -11.04 -61.72 -24.19
CA HIS A 178 -11.31 -60.41 -24.75
C HIS A 178 -11.96 -59.45 -23.75
N GLU A 179 -12.87 -59.95 -22.90
CA GLU A 179 -13.48 -59.13 -21.85
C GLU A 179 -12.46 -58.73 -20.77
N ALA A 180 -11.58 -59.64 -20.37
CA ALA A 180 -10.51 -59.34 -19.42
C ALA A 180 -9.54 -58.28 -19.98
N GLU A 181 -9.16 -58.39 -21.26
CA GLU A 181 -8.34 -57.37 -21.95
C GLU A 181 -9.02 -56.00 -21.96
N LEU A 182 -10.32 -55.94 -22.23
CA LEU A 182 -11.08 -54.68 -22.21
C LEU A 182 -11.11 -54.06 -20.80
N LYS A 183 -11.29 -54.89 -19.77
CA LYS A 183 -11.25 -54.42 -18.36
C LYS A 183 -9.87 -53.91 -17.98
N LEU A 184 -8.80 -54.59 -18.40
CA LEU A 184 -7.42 -54.18 -18.15
C LEU A 184 -7.12 -52.82 -18.78
N ARG A 185 -7.42 -52.64 -20.07
CA ARG A 185 -7.23 -51.34 -20.75
C ARG A 185 -8.03 -50.21 -20.09
N GLY A 186 -9.24 -50.52 -19.61
CA GLY A 186 -10.04 -49.57 -18.85
C GLY A 186 -9.36 -49.15 -17.53
N ALA A 187 -8.75 -50.10 -16.82
CA ALA A 187 -7.99 -49.81 -15.61
C ALA A 187 -6.72 -48.99 -15.88
N GLU A 188 -5.98 -49.32 -16.94
CA GLU A 188 -4.79 -48.55 -17.37
C GLU A 188 -5.13 -47.10 -17.71
N THR A 189 -6.23 -46.88 -18.44
CA THR A 189 -6.71 -45.53 -18.76
C THR A 189 -7.10 -44.75 -17.49
N ASN A 190 -7.72 -45.43 -16.52
CA ASN A 190 -8.07 -44.80 -15.25
C ASN A 190 -6.83 -44.42 -14.43
N LEU A 191 -5.78 -45.25 -14.43
CA LEU A 191 -4.51 -44.96 -13.77
C LEU A 191 -3.82 -43.74 -14.37
N ALA A 192 -3.71 -43.67 -15.70
CA ALA A 192 -3.13 -42.51 -16.37
C ALA A 192 -3.83 -41.20 -15.97
N ARG A 193 -5.16 -41.21 -15.87
CA ARG A 193 -5.93 -40.05 -15.41
C ARG A 193 -5.64 -39.70 -13.94
N VAL A 194 -5.39 -40.67 -13.08
CA VAL A 194 -5.02 -40.42 -11.68
C VAL A 194 -3.63 -39.78 -11.61
N ASP A 195 -2.69 -40.25 -12.42
CA ASP A 195 -1.35 -39.67 -12.49
C ASP A 195 -1.40 -38.20 -12.93
N ASP A 196 -2.20 -37.87 -13.96
CA ASP A 196 -2.43 -36.48 -14.38
C ASP A 196 -2.95 -35.60 -13.23
N VAL A 197 -3.89 -36.11 -12.43
CA VAL A 197 -4.43 -35.39 -11.28
C VAL A 197 -3.37 -35.20 -10.20
N ILE A 198 -2.52 -36.19 -9.97
CA ILE A 198 -1.41 -36.09 -9.00
C ILE A 198 -0.42 -35.00 -9.43
N GLU A 199 -0.05 -34.94 -10.72
CA GLU A 199 0.84 -33.90 -11.24
C GLU A 199 0.22 -32.50 -11.09
N GLN A 200 -1.07 -32.36 -11.39
CA GLN A 200 -1.79 -31.11 -11.20
C GLN A 200 -1.80 -30.69 -9.72
N LEU A 201 -2.09 -31.61 -8.80
CA LEU A 201 -2.08 -31.33 -7.36
C LEU A 201 -0.67 -30.97 -6.86
N ALA A 202 0.38 -31.62 -7.35
CA ALA A 202 1.76 -31.29 -7.01
C ALA A 202 2.11 -29.84 -7.44
N SER A 203 1.68 -29.43 -8.64
CA SER A 203 1.87 -28.05 -9.12
C SER A 203 1.14 -27.02 -8.25
N GLN A 204 -0.09 -27.33 -7.84
CA GLN A 204 -0.88 -26.48 -6.94
C GLN A 204 -0.21 -26.36 -5.56
N LEU A 205 0.29 -27.47 -5.02
CA LEU A 205 0.96 -27.52 -3.73
C LEU A 205 2.25 -26.68 -3.74
N ALA A 206 3.04 -26.77 -4.82
CA ALA A 206 4.23 -25.93 -4.99
C ALA A 206 3.88 -24.43 -5.06
N SER A 207 2.78 -24.07 -5.73
CA SER A 207 2.28 -22.69 -5.75
C SER A 207 1.85 -22.21 -4.36
N LEU A 208 1.06 -23.00 -3.64
CA LEU A 208 0.61 -22.70 -2.29
C LEU A 208 1.78 -22.59 -1.30
N ALA A 209 2.82 -23.41 -1.43
CA ALA A 209 4.02 -23.32 -0.61
C ALA A 209 4.76 -21.99 -0.81
N ARG A 210 4.86 -21.50 -2.06
CA ARG A 210 5.43 -20.18 -2.36
C ARG A 210 4.59 -19.06 -1.75
N GLN A 211 3.27 -19.13 -1.88
CA GLN A 211 2.35 -18.15 -1.28
C GLN A 211 2.44 -18.14 0.24
N ALA A 212 2.52 -19.30 0.89
CA ALA A 212 2.70 -19.42 2.34
C ALA A 212 4.01 -18.78 2.81
N LYS A 213 5.12 -19.00 2.07
CA LYS A 213 6.41 -18.37 2.38
C LYS A 213 6.37 -16.85 2.24
N GLN A 214 5.71 -16.33 1.19
CA GLN A 214 5.50 -14.89 1.02
C GLN A 214 4.63 -14.30 2.14
N ALA A 215 3.53 -14.96 2.51
CA ALA A 215 2.66 -14.52 3.59
C ALA A 215 3.37 -14.52 4.96
N ALA A 216 4.21 -15.52 5.23
CA ALA A 216 5.03 -15.56 6.45
C ALA A 216 6.02 -14.38 6.49
N ARG A 217 6.74 -14.13 5.39
CA ARG A 217 7.66 -12.98 5.28
C ARG A 217 6.94 -11.65 5.41
N TYR A 218 5.75 -11.51 4.82
CA TYR A 218 4.92 -10.32 4.98
C TYR A 218 4.54 -10.08 6.44
N ARG A 219 4.12 -11.12 7.18
CA ARG A 219 3.78 -10.99 8.61
C ARG A 219 4.98 -10.62 9.47
N GLU A 220 6.15 -11.19 9.18
CA GLU A 220 7.40 -10.87 9.87
C GLU A 220 7.78 -9.39 9.66
N ILE A 221 7.84 -8.95 8.39
CA ILE A 221 8.13 -7.56 8.03
C ILE A 221 7.07 -6.62 8.62
N GLY A 222 5.79 -6.96 8.53
CA GLY A 222 4.70 -6.16 9.12
C GLY A 222 4.73 -6.10 10.65
N GLY A 223 5.32 -7.10 11.32
CA GLY A 223 5.60 -7.05 12.75
C GLY A 223 6.74 -6.07 13.08
N GLN A 224 7.86 -6.18 12.34
CA GLN A 224 9.01 -5.28 12.48
C GLN A 224 8.65 -3.83 12.16
N LEU A 225 7.87 -3.60 11.11
CA LEU A 225 7.39 -2.27 10.71
C LEU A 225 6.54 -1.64 11.83
N ARG A 226 5.53 -2.35 12.34
CA ARG A 226 4.69 -1.83 13.43
C ARG A 226 5.49 -1.53 14.69
N HIS A 227 6.52 -2.32 14.98
CA HIS A 227 7.41 -2.05 16.10
C HIS A 227 8.25 -0.79 15.87
N ALA A 228 8.83 -0.63 14.69
CA ALA A 228 9.62 0.55 14.32
C ALA A 228 8.76 1.82 14.27
N GLU A 229 7.56 1.76 13.70
CA GLU A 229 6.57 2.85 13.70
C GLU A 229 6.17 3.22 15.13
N GLY A 230 5.88 2.23 15.98
CA GLY A 230 5.58 2.45 17.38
C GLY A 230 6.73 3.13 18.14
N LEU A 231 7.97 2.72 17.88
CA LEU A 231 9.16 3.33 18.47
C LEU A 231 9.35 4.77 17.99
N LEU A 232 9.18 5.04 16.70
CA LEU A 232 9.26 6.39 16.14
C LEU A 232 8.20 7.32 16.76
N LEU A 233 6.96 6.85 16.86
CA LEU A 233 5.88 7.62 17.47
C LEU A 233 6.14 7.86 18.96
N TYR A 234 6.67 6.88 19.69
CA TYR A 234 7.05 7.04 21.09
C TYR A 234 8.17 8.07 21.26
N LEU A 235 9.21 8.03 20.41
CA LEU A 235 10.30 9.01 20.45
C LEU A 235 9.78 10.43 20.18
N ARG A 236 8.95 10.61 19.15
CA ARG A 236 8.31 11.91 18.86
C ARG A 236 7.43 12.40 20.00
N TRP A 237 6.65 11.51 20.60
CA TRP A 237 5.84 11.85 21.77
C TRP A 237 6.72 12.29 22.94
N ARG A 238 7.84 11.58 23.18
CA ARG A 238 8.77 11.89 24.26
C ARG A 238 9.49 13.22 24.03
N GLU A 239 9.97 13.50 22.83
CA GLU A 239 10.54 14.79 22.45
C GLU A 239 9.54 15.93 22.65
N ALA A 240 8.28 15.73 22.24
CA ALA A 240 7.21 16.70 22.45
C ALA A 240 6.89 16.91 23.93
N GLU A 241 6.91 15.85 24.74
CA GLU A 241 6.68 15.93 26.18
C GLU A 241 7.83 16.64 26.91
N ASP A 242 9.08 16.34 26.56
CA ASP A 242 10.26 17.03 27.10
C ASP A 242 10.23 18.53 26.73
N ALA A 243 9.86 18.85 25.48
CA ALA A 243 9.68 20.24 25.04
C ALA A 243 8.52 20.95 25.78
N ARG A 244 7.41 20.24 26.03
CA ARG A 244 6.28 20.76 26.82
C ARG A 244 6.72 21.11 28.23
N ILE A 245 7.42 20.20 28.91
CA ILE A 245 7.93 20.39 30.26
C ILE A 245 8.90 21.58 30.33
N ALA A 246 9.82 21.69 29.36
CA ALA A 246 10.75 22.81 29.27
C ALA A 246 10.01 24.15 29.09
N ALA A 247 9.01 24.19 28.20
CA ALA A 247 8.20 25.39 27.97
C ALA A 247 7.36 25.77 29.20
N GLU A 248 6.80 24.80 29.93
CA GLU A 248 6.07 25.05 31.18
C GLU A 248 6.97 25.61 32.28
N THR A 249 8.20 25.10 32.36
CA THR A 249 9.20 25.59 33.32
C THR A 249 9.60 27.04 33.00
N GLU A 250 9.91 27.33 31.73
CA GLU A 250 10.24 28.69 31.28
C GLU A 250 9.06 29.65 31.52
N LEU A 251 7.83 29.23 31.21
CA LEU A 251 6.63 30.03 31.47
C LEU A 251 6.48 30.36 32.97
N ALA A 252 6.69 29.39 33.85
CA ALA A 252 6.61 29.59 35.29
C ALA A 252 7.67 30.60 35.78
N ASP A 253 8.90 30.49 35.30
CA ASP A 253 9.99 31.41 35.65
C ASP A 253 9.74 32.82 35.12
N ARG A 254 9.27 32.96 33.88
CA ARG A 254 8.89 34.26 33.30
C ARG A 254 7.72 34.90 34.04
N THR A 255 6.73 34.11 34.44
CA THR A 255 5.59 34.59 35.22
C THR A 255 6.04 35.11 36.59
N ARG A 256 6.96 34.38 37.25
CA ARG A 256 7.56 34.81 38.52
C ARG A 256 8.34 36.11 38.36
N ALA A 257 9.18 36.20 37.33
CA ALA A 257 9.96 37.41 37.04
C ALA A 257 9.06 38.62 36.72
N ALA A 258 8.01 38.43 35.94
CA ALA A 258 7.04 39.48 35.61
C ALA A 258 6.29 39.97 36.86
N SER A 259 5.87 39.05 37.73
CA SER A 259 5.21 39.39 38.99
C SER A 259 6.13 40.18 39.94
N GLU A 260 7.41 39.81 40.00
CA GLU A 260 8.39 40.54 40.80
C GLU A 260 8.69 41.93 40.22
N ALA A 261 8.84 42.03 38.90
CA ALA A 261 9.02 43.32 38.22
C ALA A 261 7.80 44.24 38.44
N GLU A 262 6.58 43.71 38.36
CA GLU A 262 5.37 44.46 38.64
C GLU A 262 5.33 44.94 40.10
N ARG A 263 5.70 44.09 41.06
CA ARG A 263 5.79 44.45 42.48
C ARG A 263 6.78 45.60 42.70
N LEU A 264 7.96 45.52 42.08
CA LEU A 264 8.98 46.57 42.15
C LEU A 264 8.52 47.87 41.50
N ALA A 265 7.87 47.80 40.33
CA ALA A 265 7.33 48.96 39.64
C ALA A 265 6.24 49.66 40.48
N ARG A 266 5.34 48.89 41.10
CA ARG A 266 4.33 49.43 42.03
C ARG A 266 4.98 50.08 43.25
N ALA A 267 6.00 49.46 43.84
CA ALA A 267 6.73 50.04 44.97
C ALA A 267 7.43 51.35 44.60
N ALA A 268 8.11 51.40 43.44
CA ALA A 268 8.75 52.61 42.93
C ALA A 268 7.74 53.71 42.65
N THR A 269 6.58 53.36 42.08
CA THR A 269 5.48 54.31 41.82
C THR A 269 4.93 54.88 43.13
N GLY A 270 4.73 54.04 44.15
CA GLY A 270 4.31 54.49 45.48
C GLY A 270 5.35 55.38 46.17
N ALA A 271 6.65 55.07 46.03
CA ALA A 271 7.73 55.91 46.55
C ALA A 271 7.78 57.27 45.85
N ARG A 272 7.63 57.29 44.52
CA ARG A 272 7.54 58.51 43.72
C ARG A 272 6.35 59.37 44.14
N ALA A 273 5.16 58.77 44.28
CA ALA A 273 3.96 59.51 44.70
C ALA A 273 4.13 60.15 46.08
N LYS A 274 4.74 59.44 47.05
CA LYS A 274 5.08 60.00 48.37
C LYS A 274 6.06 61.18 48.25
N ALA A 275 7.09 61.05 47.41
CA ALA A 275 8.05 62.13 47.18
C ALA A 275 7.37 63.35 46.54
N GLU A 276 6.51 63.12 45.53
CA GLU A 276 5.72 64.18 44.87
C GLU A 276 4.74 64.87 45.84
N GLU A 277 4.16 64.16 46.81
CA GLU A 277 3.30 64.74 47.84
C GLU A 277 4.09 65.59 48.85
N THR A 278 5.32 65.17 49.19
CA THR A 278 6.20 65.94 50.10
C THR A 278 6.88 67.15 49.48
N LEU A 279 6.95 67.23 48.14
CA LEU A 279 7.70 68.27 47.45
C LEU A 279 7.05 69.67 47.52
N PRO A 280 5.72 69.84 47.33
CA PRO A 280 5.06 71.14 47.48
C PRO A 280 5.27 71.81 48.85
N PRO A 281 5.04 71.15 50.02
CA PRO A 281 5.23 71.82 51.30
C PRO A 281 6.69 72.20 51.55
N LEU A 282 7.66 71.39 51.10
CA LEU A 282 9.09 71.75 51.17
C LEU A 282 9.42 72.96 50.29
N ARG A 283 8.82 73.09 49.10
CA ARG A 283 8.97 74.27 48.24
C ARG A 283 8.31 75.51 48.83
N GLU A 284 7.17 75.36 49.49
CA GLU A 284 6.53 76.46 50.22
C GLU A 284 7.42 76.91 51.38
N GLU A 285 7.98 75.97 52.15
CA GLU A 285 8.92 76.26 53.23
C GLU A 285 10.19 76.97 52.71
N GLU A 286 10.76 76.49 51.59
CA GLU A 286 11.88 77.15 50.90
C GLU A 286 11.52 78.57 50.47
N ALA A 287 10.36 78.77 49.84
CA ALA A 287 9.91 80.08 49.37
C ALA A 287 9.67 81.06 50.54
N VAL A 288 9.09 80.59 51.64
CA VAL A 288 8.91 81.39 52.86
C VAL A 288 10.27 81.74 53.46
N ALA A 289 11.18 80.77 53.59
CA ALA A 289 12.53 81.02 54.09
C ALA A 289 13.29 82.02 53.22
N ALA A 290 13.20 81.89 51.89
CA ALA A 290 13.81 82.82 50.93
C ALA A 290 13.22 84.23 51.02
N ALA A 291 11.89 84.36 51.16
CA ALA A 291 11.23 85.65 51.35
C ALA A 291 11.62 86.31 52.68
N VAL A 292 11.73 85.54 53.77
CA VAL A 292 12.21 86.03 55.06
C VAL A 292 13.66 86.47 54.96
N LEU A 293 14.53 85.68 54.33
CA LEU A 293 15.93 86.02 54.11
C LEU A 293 16.05 87.32 53.32
N GLN A 294 15.32 87.45 52.20
CA GLN A 294 15.36 88.65 51.38
C GLN A 294 14.86 89.88 52.13
N ARG A 295 13.79 89.75 52.93
CA ARG A 295 13.33 90.83 53.79
C ARG A 295 14.40 91.26 54.80
N VAL A 296 15.06 90.31 55.44
CA VAL A 296 16.15 90.57 56.40
C VAL A 296 17.34 91.22 55.69
N GLN A 297 17.70 90.78 54.48
CA GLN A 297 18.77 91.39 53.69
C GLN A 297 18.46 92.84 53.30
N VAL A 298 17.21 93.13 52.90
CA VAL A 298 16.76 94.52 52.63
C VAL A 298 16.81 95.36 53.91
N GLN A 299 16.39 94.80 55.06
CA GLN A 299 16.47 95.50 56.35
C GLN A 299 17.92 95.78 56.76
N ILE A 300 18.83 94.83 56.59
CA ILE A 300 20.26 95.02 56.83
C ILE A 300 20.79 96.13 55.92
N GLY A 301 20.52 96.07 54.60
CA GLY A 301 20.97 97.11 53.68
C GLY A 301 20.42 98.50 54.00
N ALA A 302 19.18 98.60 54.48
CA ALA A 302 18.60 99.87 54.92
C ALA A 302 19.27 100.40 56.21
N LEU A 303 19.55 99.50 57.18
CA LEU A 303 20.25 99.83 58.41
C LEU A 303 21.71 100.23 58.14
N ASP A 304 22.40 99.54 57.23
CA ASP A 304 23.77 99.89 56.82
C ASP A 304 23.80 101.29 56.16
N GLU A 305 22.80 101.63 55.35
CA GLU A 305 22.70 102.96 54.75
C GLU A 305 22.31 104.05 55.77
N GLU A 306 21.49 103.72 56.77
CA GLU A 306 21.23 104.62 57.91
C GLU A 306 22.48 104.83 58.76
N GLU A 307 23.24 103.77 59.07
CA GLU A 307 24.51 103.83 59.77
C GLU A 307 25.51 104.68 59.00
N ARG A 308 25.63 104.47 57.68
CA ARG A 308 26.51 105.26 56.80
C ARG A 308 26.12 106.74 56.79
N ARG A 309 24.83 107.04 56.67
CA ARG A 309 24.31 108.42 56.74
C ARG A 309 24.57 109.07 58.11
N ALA A 310 24.32 108.34 59.19
CA ALA A 310 24.58 108.83 60.54
C ALA A 310 26.07 109.09 60.76
N THR A 311 26.93 108.18 60.29
CA THR A 311 28.39 108.31 60.37
C THR A 311 28.89 109.52 59.58
N ALA A 312 28.45 109.70 58.34
CA ALA A 312 28.79 110.86 57.52
C ALA A 312 28.28 112.18 58.14
N ALA A 313 27.08 112.17 58.75
CA ALA A 313 26.56 113.32 59.49
C ALA A 313 27.41 113.63 60.73
N ILE A 314 27.85 112.62 61.48
CA ILE A 314 28.78 112.78 62.61
C ILE A 314 30.11 113.38 62.13
N GLU A 315 30.70 112.84 61.07
CA GLU A 315 31.95 113.38 60.50
C GLU A 315 31.79 114.83 60.05
N THR A 316 30.67 115.16 59.40
CA THR A 316 30.36 116.53 58.97
C THR A 316 30.20 117.47 60.17
N LEU A 317 29.49 117.02 61.22
CA LEU A 317 29.29 117.80 62.45
C LEU A 317 30.60 117.95 63.23
N GLN A 318 31.45 116.93 63.27
CA GLN A 318 32.78 117.00 63.88
C GLN A 318 33.68 117.98 63.12
N ALA A 319 33.69 117.93 61.79
CA ALA A 319 34.38 118.91 60.96
C ALA A 319 33.85 120.33 61.20
N ARG A 320 32.53 120.48 61.38
CA ARG A 320 31.90 121.77 61.70
C ARG A 320 32.27 122.27 63.09
N ILE A 321 32.36 121.39 64.09
CA ILE A 321 32.82 121.74 65.44
C ILE A 321 34.29 122.17 65.39
N ALA A 322 35.16 121.42 64.71
CA ALA A 322 36.56 121.78 64.54
C ALA A 322 36.72 123.12 63.80
N GLN A 323 35.90 123.36 62.78
CA GLN A 323 35.84 124.66 62.10
C GLN A 323 35.40 125.78 63.05
N LEU A 324 34.35 125.56 63.85
CA LEU A 324 33.88 126.55 64.83
C LEU A 324 34.89 126.78 65.97
N GLU A 325 35.66 125.78 66.36
CA GLU A 325 36.77 125.92 67.33
C GLU A 325 37.91 126.73 66.74
N ALA A 326 38.30 126.46 65.49
CA ALA A 326 39.28 127.24 64.75
C ALA A 326 38.80 128.70 64.54
N ASP A 327 37.54 128.90 64.18
CA ASP A 327 36.91 130.22 64.08
C ASP A 327 36.87 130.90 65.43
N ARG A 328 36.63 130.18 66.54
CA ARG A 328 36.66 130.75 67.88
C ARG A 328 38.07 131.18 68.28
N GLU A 329 39.09 130.38 67.97
CA GLU A 329 40.50 130.77 68.14
C GLU A 329 40.85 132.00 67.32
N ARG A 330 40.39 132.03 66.05
CA ARG A 330 40.56 133.15 65.13
C ARG A 330 39.89 134.41 65.65
N GLU A 331 38.66 134.33 66.14
CA GLU A 331 37.90 135.43 66.75
C GLU A 331 38.53 135.91 68.06
N THR A 332 39.11 135.04 68.89
CA THR A 332 39.92 135.51 70.04
C THR A 332 41.18 136.26 69.63
N ALA A 333 41.84 135.88 68.53
CA ALA A 333 42.98 136.61 67.98
C ALA A 333 42.57 137.92 67.26
N LEU A 334 41.41 137.92 66.60
CA LEU A 334 40.81 139.11 65.97
C LEU A 334 40.28 140.11 67.00
N ASN A 335 39.86 139.70 68.19
CA ASN A 335 39.40 140.59 69.25
C ASN A 335 40.58 141.35 69.95
N GLU A 336 41.80 140.81 69.89
CA GLU A 336 43.03 141.53 70.27
C GLU A 336 43.47 142.54 69.17
N ASP A 337 43.18 142.25 67.89
CA ASP A 337 43.51 143.11 66.75
C ASP A 337 42.43 144.20 66.48
N ALA A 338 41.16 143.92 66.80
CA ALA A 338 40.00 144.79 66.62
C ALA A 338 40.01 146.06 67.48
N GLY A 339 40.85 146.13 68.51
CA GLY A 339 41.14 147.37 69.23
C GLY A 339 41.89 148.41 68.38
N SER A 340 42.59 147.98 67.33
CA SER A 340 43.37 148.85 66.43
C SER A 340 42.63 149.18 65.12
N THR A 341 41.71 148.31 64.68
CA THR A 341 40.99 148.43 63.39
C THR A 341 39.69 149.24 63.48
N LEU A 342 39.17 149.50 64.69
CA LEU A 342 38.03 150.41 64.93
C LEU A 342 38.31 151.89 64.57
N GLN A 343 39.56 152.26 64.28
CA GLN A 343 39.91 153.58 63.73
C GLN A 343 39.99 153.62 62.19
N ALA A 344 39.97 152.46 61.51
CA ALA A 344 40.08 152.38 60.05
C ALA A 344 38.72 152.11 59.35
N LEU A 345 37.75 151.54 60.06
CA LEU A 345 36.46 151.09 59.51
C LEU A 345 35.37 152.18 59.38
N ASP A 346 35.61 153.40 59.88
CA ASP A 346 34.72 154.56 59.63
C ASP A 346 34.85 155.07 58.18
N ALA A 347 35.87 154.62 57.45
CA ALA A 347 36.17 155.01 56.06
C ALA A 347 35.70 153.98 55.02
N GLU A 348 35.26 152.78 55.43
CA GLU A 348 34.95 151.66 54.52
C GLU A 348 33.45 151.27 54.54
N GLU A 349 32.66 151.88 55.43
CA GLU A 349 31.19 151.74 55.50
C GLU A 349 30.48 152.44 54.31
N THR A 350 31.17 153.32 53.58
CA THR A 350 30.58 154.06 52.45
C THR A 350 30.64 153.29 51.12
N ASP A 351 31.48 152.26 51.00
CA ASP A 351 31.76 151.57 49.72
C ASP A 351 31.07 150.19 49.56
N LEU A 352 30.42 149.67 50.61
CA LEU A 352 29.85 148.31 50.63
C LEU A 352 28.32 148.25 50.74
N ASN A 353 27.63 149.33 50.37
CA ASN A 353 26.16 149.31 50.17
C ASN A 353 25.74 149.09 48.71
N ASP A 354 26.68 148.94 47.76
CA ASP A 354 26.40 148.93 46.32
C ASP A 354 26.64 147.59 45.59
N ALA A 355 26.87 146.46 46.27
CA ALA A 355 27.23 145.21 45.59
C ALA A 355 26.59 143.93 46.18
N GLY A 356 25.26 143.80 46.06
CA GLY A 356 24.54 142.62 46.57
C GLY A 356 23.27 142.17 45.84
N GLU A 357 22.94 142.71 44.66
CA GLU A 357 21.84 142.19 43.82
C GLU A 357 22.40 141.32 42.67
N GLY A 358 21.95 140.06 42.51
CA GLY A 358 22.12 139.35 41.23
C GLY A 358 22.45 137.85 41.19
N PHE A 359 22.10 137.00 42.17
CA PHE A 359 22.36 135.54 42.08
C PHE A 359 21.19 134.69 41.54
N GLU A 360 20.36 135.25 40.66
CA GLU A 360 19.26 134.50 40.04
C GLU A 360 19.73 133.70 38.80
N ALA A 361 20.85 134.09 38.18
CA ALA A 361 21.35 133.48 36.94
C ALA A 361 22.07 132.12 37.12
N ALA A 362 22.55 131.78 38.32
CA ALA A 362 23.28 130.53 38.56
C ALA A 362 22.35 129.30 38.71
N ILE A 363 21.07 129.52 39.03
CA ILE A 363 20.08 128.45 39.27
C ILE A 363 19.49 127.93 37.95
N GLU A 364 19.39 128.78 36.92
CA GLU A 364 18.85 128.39 35.60
C GLU A 364 19.79 127.41 34.85
N ALA A 365 21.10 127.55 35.01
CA ALA A 365 22.09 126.72 34.32
C ALA A 365 22.08 125.24 34.78
N ALA A 366 21.85 124.99 36.07
CA ALA A 366 21.82 123.64 36.64
C ALA A 366 20.56 122.84 36.27
N SER A 367 19.45 123.52 35.93
CA SER A 367 18.18 122.89 35.54
C SER A 367 18.23 122.26 34.14
N VAL A 368 19.01 122.85 33.23
CA VAL A 368 19.16 122.38 31.84
C VAL A 368 20.02 121.11 31.76
N GLU A 369 21.09 121.02 32.56
CA GLU A 369 22.01 119.88 32.56
C GLU A 369 21.37 118.60 33.14
N ALA A 370 20.42 118.75 34.07
CA ALA A 370 19.64 117.64 34.64
C ALA A 370 18.62 117.04 33.63
N HIS A 371 18.08 117.86 32.72
CA HIS A 371 17.13 117.39 31.70
C HIS A 371 17.82 116.60 30.57
N ASP A 372 19.05 116.96 30.20
CA ASP A 372 19.81 116.22 29.18
C ASP A 372 20.28 114.84 29.69
N ALA A 373 20.67 114.73 30.96
CA ALA A 373 21.05 113.45 31.57
C ALA A 373 19.87 112.46 31.67
N ALA A 374 18.66 112.96 31.97
CA ALA A 374 17.46 112.13 32.04
C ALA A 374 17.05 111.57 30.67
N ARG A 375 17.25 112.33 29.59
CA ARG A 375 16.95 111.89 28.23
C ARG A 375 17.93 110.81 27.74
N ILE A 376 19.23 110.94 28.08
CA ILE A 376 20.25 109.94 27.75
C ILE A 376 19.98 108.60 28.45
N LEU A 377 19.50 108.63 29.70
CA LEU A 377 19.14 107.42 30.45
C LEU A 377 17.98 106.66 29.79
N GLN A 378 16.93 107.39 29.39
CA GLN A 378 15.75 106.81 28.74
C GLN A 378 16.08 106.13 27.39
N ASP A 379 16.98 106.71 26.60
CA ASP A 379 17.44 106.11 25.34
C ASP A 379 18.23 104.80 25.60
N ARG A 380 19.03 104.73 26.67
CA ARG A 380 19.83 103.54 27.00
C ARG A 380 19.02 102.40 27.61
N GLU A 381 17.95 102.71 28.33
CA GLU A 381 16.99 101.71 28.80
C GLU A 381 16.19 101.09 27.64
N GLY A 382 15.89 101.89 26.60
CA GLY A 382 15.30 101.41 25.34
C GLY A 382 16.21 100.44 24.59
N ASP A 383 17.48 100.81 24.41
CA ASP A 383 18.50 99.95 23.77
C ASP A 383 18.66 98.60 24.50
N LEU A 384 18.70 98.64 25.84
CA LEU A 384 18.87 97.44 26.67
C LEU A 384 17.68 96.47 26.56
N SER A 385 16.46 97.01 26.50
CA SER A 385 15.25 96.20 26.32
C SER A 385 15.27 95.48 24.97
N GLN A 386 15.68 96.17 23.91
CA GLN A 386 15.79 95.63 22.56
C GLN A 386 16.88 94.55 22.44
N LEU A 387 18.05 94.75 23.05
CA LEU A 387 19.11 93.75 23.12
C LEU A 387 18.70 92.51 23.92
N THR A 388 17.89 92.65 24.97
CA THR A 388 17.42 91.53 25.78
C THR A 388 16.43 90.65 25.01
N GLU A 389 15.54 91.27 24.23
CA GLU A 389 14.61 90.55 23.34
C GLU A 389 15.35 89.84 22.19
N ASP A 390 16.41 90.46 21.66
CA ASP A 390 17.26 89.87 20.63
C ASP A 390 18.07 88.66 21.14
N VAL A 391 18.57 88.71 22.37
CA VAL A 391 19.27 87.58 23.02
C VAL A 391 18.32 86.41 23.26
N ALA A 392 17.10 86.66 23.77
CA ALA A 392 16.10 85.60 23.96
C ALA A 392 15.69 84.95 22.63
N ARG A 393 15.53 85.75 21.57
CA ARG A 393 15.22 85.26 20.22
C ARG A 393 16.35 84.43 19.62
N LEU A 394 17.60 84.84 19.80
CA LEU A 394 18.79 84.11 19.32
C LEU A 394 19.03 82.81 20.11
N ALA A 395 18.83 82.82 21.42
CA ALA A 395 18.93 81.62 22.26
C ALA A 395 17.89 80.55 21.87
N ALA A 396 16.65 80.96 21.61
CA ALA A 396 15.60 80.05 21.13
C ALA A 396 15.93 79.46 19.75
N ARG A 397 16.52 80.25 18.84
CA ARG A 397 16.99 79.77 17.52
C ARG A 397 18.17 78.81 17.63
N HIS A 398 19.12 79.07 18.52
CA HIS A 398 20.25 78.17 18.79
C HIS A 398 19.78 76.82 19.30
N GLN A 399 18.91 76.81 20.32
CA GLN A 399 18.39 75.58 20.91
C GLN A 399 17.49 74.78 19.94
N SER A 400 16.83 75.45 19.00
CA SER A 400 16.10 74.78 17.91
C SER A 400 17.04 74.17 16.87
N ALA A 401 18.15 74.84 16.55
CA ALA A 401 19.14 74.35 15.59
C ALA A 401 19.95 73.17 16.14
N GLU A 402 20.32 73.19 17.43
CA GLU A 402 20.99 72.06 18.09
C GLU A 402 20.12 70.80 18.10
N ARG A 403 18.83 70.93 18.39
CA ARG A 403 17.90 69.80 18.38
C ARG A 403 17.73 69.20 16.97
N LEU A 404 17.68 70.05 15.95
CA LEU A 404 17.64 69.61 14.55
C LEU A 404 18.94 68.90 14.14
N LEU A 405 20.09 69.34 14.66
CA LEU A 405 21.38 68.69 14.43
C LEU A 405 21.43 67.30 15.10
N GLU A 406 20.95 67.18 16.33
CA GLU A 406 20.89 65.91 17.08
C GLU A 406 19.95 64.89 16.42
N ASP A 407 18.77 65.35 15.96
CA ASP A 407 17.83 64.52 15.20
C ASP A 407 18.43 64.07 13.85
N ALA A 408 19.14 64.95 13.15
CA ALA A 408 19.80 64.63 11.89
C ALA A 408 20.96 63.64 12.08
N GLN A 409 21.76 63.79 13.14
CA GLN A 409 22.84 62.85 13.49
C GLN A 409 22.28 61.47 13.86
N THR A 410 21.23 61.42 14.68
CA THR A 410 20.57 60.15 15.03
C THR A 410 19.98 59.45 13.80
N THR A 411 19.43 60.22 12.86
CA THR A 411 18.90 59.70 11.60
C THR A 411 20.01 59.19 10.68
N LEU A 412 21.14 59.90 10.62
CA LEU A 412 22.32 59.49 9.85
C LEU A 412 22.89 58.16 10.38
N THR A 413 23.12 58.04 11.69
CA THR A 413 23.65 56.80 12.29
C THR A 413 22.73 55.61 12.05
N ARG A 414 21.40 55.81 12.16
CA ARG A 414 20.42 54.75 11.85
C ARG A 414 20.44 54.35 10.36
N SER A 415 20.70 55.30 9.47
CA SER A 415 20.82 55.03 8.03
C SER A 415 22.11 54.30 7.69
N GLU A 416 23.23 54.67 8.31
CA GLU A 416 24.55 54.02 8.14
C GLU A 416 24.53 52.58 8.68
N ASP A 417 23.95 52.36 9.86
CA ASP A 417 23.74 51.01 10.41
C ASP A 417 22.81 50.17 9.52
N GLY A 418 21.78 50.80 8.95
CA GLY A 418 20.86 50.18 7.99
C GLY A 418 21.55 49.77 6.68
N GLU A 419 22.43 50.62 6.15
CA GLU A 419 23.22 50.35 4.95
C GLU A 419 24.22 49.22 5.19
N ALA A 420 24.94 49.24 6.31
CA ALA A 420 25.89 48.19 6.68
C ALA A 420 25.20 46.82 6.84
N LYS A 421 24.01 46.80 7.44
CA LYS A 421 23.21 45.57 7.57
C LYS A 421 22.70 45.08 6.22
N ALA A 422 22.18 45.98 5.37
CA ALA A 422 21.70 45.62 4.03
C ALA A 422 22.83 45.09 3.14
N ALA A 423 24.04 45.65 3.26
CA ALA A 423 25.23 45.16 2.56
C ALA A 423 25.62 43.74 3.00
N ALA A 424 25.64 43.48 4.32
CA ALA A 424 25.91 42.16 4.87
C ALA A 424 24.86 41.12 4.45
N ASP A 425 23.57 41.49 4.47
CA ASP A 425 22.48 40.63 4.02
C ASP A 425 22.58 40.32 2.51
N ALA A 426 23.00 41.29 1.69
CA ALA A 426 23.21 41.10 0.26
C ALA A 426 24.41 40.19 -0.06
N GLU A 427 25.50 40.30 0.70
CA GLU A 427 26.68 39.44 0.56
C GLU A 427 26.36 38.00 0.99
N ALA A 428 25.62 37.82 2.09
CA ALA A 428 25.13 36.51 2.51
C ALA A 428 24.20 35.87 1.46
N ALA A 429 23.24 36.63 0.93
CA ALA A 429 22.34 36.16 -0.12
C ALA A 429 23.09 35.78 -1.42
N THR A 430 24.17 36.50 -1.74
CA THR A 430 25.03 36.18 -2.90
C THR A 430 25.78 34.87 -2.66
N GLY A 431 26.33 34.67 -1.45
CA GLY A 431 26.95 33.41 -1.04
C GLY A 431 26.00 32.22 -1.13
N ASP A 432 24.79 32.37 -0.61
CA ASP A 432 23.73 31.37 -0.67
C ASP A 432 23.34 31.03 -2.11
N LEU A 433 23.22 32.03 -2.99
CA LEU A 433 22.94 31.84 -4.40
C LEU A 433 24.04 31.02 -5.09
N THR A 434 25.32 31.38 -4.89
CA THR A 434 26.43 30.61 -5.48
C THR A 434 26.49 29.16 -4.97
N SER A 435 26.17 28.94 -3.69
CA SER A 435 26.09 27.59 -3.10
C SER A 435 24.95 26.79 -3.73
N ALA A 436 23.79 27.43 -3.91
CA ALA A 436 22.62 26.81 -4.55
C ALA A 436 22.89 26.46 -6.03
N GLU A 437 23.58 27.33 -6.78
CA GLU A 437 23.98 27.07 -8.17
C GLU A 437 24.97 25.90 -8.28
N ALA A 438 25.95 25.82 -7.37
CA ALA A 438 26.88 24.70 -7.30
C ALA A 438 26.17 23.37 -6.94
N ALA A 439 25.21 23.42 -6.02
CA ALA A 439 24.40 22.27 -5.66
C ALA A 439 23.50 21.83 -6.82
N PHE A 440 22.91 22.78 -7.54
CA PHE A 440 22.06 22.51 -8.70
C PHE A 440 22.84 21.84 -9.84
N THR A 441 23.99 22.39 -10.22
CA THR A 441 24.85 21.80 -11.26
C THR A 441 25.34 20.39 -10.89
N THR A 442 25.67 20.16 -9.62
CA THR A 442 26.01 18.82 -9.10
C THR A 442 24.83 17.86 -9.22
N ALA A 443 23.62 18.31 -8.88
CA ALA A 443 22.40 17.51 -8.99
C ALA A 443 22.04 17.19 -10.45
N GLU A 444 22.21 18.12 -11.39
CA GLU A 444 22.03 17.87 -12.82
C GLU A 444 23.00 16.82 -13.35
N ALA A 445 24.28 16.90 -12.97
CA ALA A 445 25.28 15.91 -13.36
C ALA A 445 24.96 14.51 -12.79
N ALA A 446 24.51 14.44 -11.54
CA ALA A 446 24.06 13.20 -10.91
C ALA A 446 22.82 12.61 -11.61
N LEU A 447 21.86 13.46 -11.99
CA LEU A 447 20.66 13.06 -12.73
C LEU A 447 21.01 12.50 -14.11
N ALA A 448 21.89 13.16 -14.85
CA ALA A 448 22.36 12.70 -16.17
C ALA A 448 23.09 11.34 -16.08
N THR A 449 23.90 11.16 -15.03
CA THR A 449 24.59 9.89 -14.77
C THR A 449 23.59 8.78 -14.45
N ALA A 450 22.62 9.05 -13.57
CA ALA A 450 21.60 8.08 -13.18
C ALA A 450 20.68 7.68 -14.34
N THR A 451 20.28 8.63 -15.20
CA THR A 451 19.48 8.33 -16.40
C THR A 451 20.25 7.48 -17.40
N THR A 452 21.54 7.78 -17.61
CA THR A 452 22.39 6.95 -18.48
C THR A 452 22.54 5.53 -17.93
N ALA A 453 22.76 5.38 -16.62
CA ALA A 453 22.87 4.07 -15.97
C ALA A 453 21.54 3.28 -16.04
N ALA A 454 20.40 3.95 -15.87
CA ALA A 454 19.09 3.33 -15.98
C ALA A 454 18.83 2.81 -17.40
N ALA A 455 19.11 3.62 -18.43
CA ALA A 455 18.97 3.20 -19.83
C ALA A 455 19.88 2.01 -20.18
N ALA A 456 21.11 1.99 -19.68
CA ALA A 456 22.03 0.87 -19.85
C ALA A 456 21.53 -0.41 -19.16
N ALA A 457 20.95 -0.29 -17.96
CA ALA A 457 20.36 -1.41 -17.24
C ALA A 457 19.13 -1.99 -17.96
N GLU A 458 18.27 -1.15 -18.53
CA GLU A 458 17.13 -1.60 -19.35
C GLU A 458 17.59 -2.35 -20.59
N GLN A 459 18.59 -1.84 -21.32
CA GLN A 459 19.15 -2.54 -22.47
C GLN A 459 19.77 -3.89 -22.08
N ALA A 460 20.48 -3.95 -20.95
CA ALA A 460 21.05 -5.19 -20.45
C ALA A 460 19.97 -6.21 -20.06
N LEU A 461 18.84 -5.75 -19.51
CA LEU A 461 17.70 -6.61 -19.18
C LEU A 461 17.06 -7.21 -20.43
N VAL A 462 16.81 -6.39 -21.46
CA VAL A 462 16.26 -6.85 -22.75
C VAL A 462 17.19 -7.90 -23.38
N ALA A 463 18.50 -7.63 -23.44
CA ALA A 463 19.46 -8.58 -23.96
C ALA A 463 19.51 -9.90 -23.15
N ALA A 464 19.35 -9.83 -21.83
CA ALA A 464 19.30 -11.01 -20.97
C ALA A 464 18.03 -11.84 -21.19
N ASP A 465 16.88 -11.21 -21.40
CA ASP A 465 15.62 -11.90 -21.69
C ASP A 465 15.66 -12.57 -23.08
N GLU A 466 16.18 -11.89 -24.10
CA GLU A 466 16.39 -12.48 -25.45
C GLU A 466 17.34 -13.69 -25.40
N ALA A 467 18.44 -13.57 -24.63
CA ALA A 467 19.36 -14.67 -24.42
C ALA A 467 18.69 -15.84 -23.70
N ARG A 468 17.84 -15.58 -22.70
CA ARG A 468 17.08 -16.61 -21.99
C ARG A 468 16.10 -17.33 -22.92
N GLU A 469 15.34 -16.61 -23.73
CA GLU A 469 14.42 -17.21 -24.70
C GLU A 469 15.14 -18.09 -25.71
N THR A 470 16.28 -17.61 -26.23
CA THR A 470 17.13 -18.39 -27.14
C THR A 470 17.60 -19.69 -26.49
N GLN A 471 18.05 -19.63 -25.23
CA GLN A 471 18.51 -20.83 -24.52
C GLN A 471 17.36 -21.79 -24.19
N GLN A 472 16.18 -21.29 -23.83
CA GLN A 472 14.99 -22.13 -23.62
C GLN A 472 14.57 -22.85 -24.90
N SER A 473 14.62 -22.19 -26.06
CA SER A 473 14.34 -22.84 -27.35
C SER A 473 15.35 -23.96 -27.64
N ARG A 474 16.65 -23.69 -27.45
CA ARG A 474 17.71 -24.69 -27.64
C ARG A 474 17.58 -25.87 -26.68
N GLU A 475 17.20 -25.61 -25.44
CA GLU A 475 16.92 -26.66 -24.47
C GLU A 475 15.73 -27.53 -24.90
N ALA A 476 14.65 -26.90 -25.38
CA ALA A 476 13.46 -27.61 -25.86
C ALA A 476 13.79 -28.49 -27.08
N GLU A 477 14.56 -27.99 -28.04
CA GLU A 477 15.06 -28.75 -29.18
C GLU A 477 15.92 -29.94 -28.73
N ALA A 478 16.90 -29.71 -27.86
CA ALA A 478 17.76 -30.78 -27.35
C ALA A 478 16.98 -31.85 -26.56
N ARG A 479 15.93 -31.45 -25.82
CA ARG A 479 15.02 -32.41 -25.15
C ARG A 479 14.20 -33.21 -26.16
N ALA A 480 13.73 -32.59 -27.23
CA ALA A 480 12.99 -33.27 -28.30
C ALA A 480 13.89 -34.28 -29.03
N GLU A 481 15.11 -33.89 -29.39
CA GLU A 481 16.11 -34.79 -30.00
C GLU A 481 16.44 -35.97 -29.09
N ARG A 482 16.68 -35.72 -27.80
CA ARG A 482 16.90 -36.77 -26.82
C ARG A 482 15.71 -37.72 -26.72
N SER A 483 14.48 -37.20 -26.67
CA SER A 483 13.27 -38.02 -26.58
C SER A 483 13.09 -38.89 -27.83
N ALA A 484 13.39 -38.36 -29.01
CA ALA A 484 13.37 -39.11 -30.27
C ALA A 484 14.41 -40.23 -30.26
N ALA A 485 15.65 -39.95 -29.87
CA ALA A 485 16.72 -40.94 -29.77
C ALA A 485 16.40 -42.03 -28.71
N GLU A 486 15.85 -41.67 -27.56
CA GLU A 486 15.38 -42.63 -26.55
C GLU A 486 14.23 -43.50 -27.10
N GLY A 487 13.36 -42.93 -27.93
CA GLY A 487 12.31 -43.65 -28.65
C GLY A 487 12.87 -44.67 -29.63
N GLU A 488 13.85 -44.27 -30.46
CA GLU A 488 14.54 -45.17 -31.39
C GLU A 488 15.28 -46.29 -30.67
N VAL A 489 16.01 -45.98 -29.59
CA VAL A 489 16.69 -46.99 -28.77
C VAL A 489 15.69 -48.00 -28.20
N LYS A 490 14.54 -47.55 -27.69
CA LYS A 490 13.49 -48.45 -27.19
C LYS A 490 12.91 -49.32 -28.30
N ALA A 491 12.70 -48.76 -29.49
CA ALA A 491 12.22 -49.51 -30.65
C ALA A 491 13.22 -50.60 -31.07
N LEU A 492 14.51 -50.24 -31.20
CA LEU A 492 15.58 -51.17 -31.51
C LEU A 492 15.74 -52.24 -30.42
N GLN A 493 15.64 -51.88 -29.13
CA GLN A 493 15.67 -52.85 -28.03
C GLN A 493 14.49 -53.81 -28.09
N ALA A 494 13.29 -53.33 -28.43
CA ALA A 494 12.12 -54.18 -28.62
C ALA A 494 12.29 -55.12 -29.81
N GLU A 495 12.90 -54.65 -30.91
CA GLU A 495 13.20 -55.46 -32.09
C GLU A 495 14.27 -56.52 -31.79
N VAL A 496 15.36 -56.15 -31.10
CA VAL A 496 16.38 -57.08 -30.63
C VAL A 496 15.77 -58.12 -29.69
N ALA A 497 14.91 -57.73 -28.75
CA ALA A 497 14.25 -58.65 -27.84
C ALA A 497 13.27 -59.59 -28.57
N ALA A 498 12.58 -59.11 -29.60
CA ALA A 498 11.69 -59.92 -30.44
C ALA A 498 12.49 -60.92 -31.29
N LEU A 499 13.60 -60.48 -31.90
CA LEU A 499 14.51 -61.34 -32.66
C LEU A 499 15.19 -62.36 -31.75
N ALA A 500 15.65 -61.96 -30.56
CA ALA A 500 16.22 -62.86 -29.56
C ALA A 500 15.20 -63.93 -29.15
N LYS A 501 13.93 -63.55 -28.89
CA LYS A 501 12.85 -64.52 -28.63
C LYS A 501 12.55 -65.44 -29.81
N LEU A 502 12.74 -64.98 -31.04
CA LEU A 502 12.54 -65.80 -32.22
C LEU A 502 13.64 -66.85 -32.36
N VAL A 503 14.90 -66.46 -32.12
CA VAL A 503 16.05 -67.37 -32.07
C VAL A 503 15.93 -68.36 -30.90
N ASP A 504 15.51 -67.90 -29.71
CA ASP A 504 15.31 -68.77 -28.55
C ASP A 504 14.13 -69.75 -28.72
N ARG A 505 13.18 -69.41 -29.60
CA ARG A 505 12.07 -70.29 -29.95
C ARG A 505 12.47 -71.37 -30.95
N ASP A 506 13.38 -71.05 -31.88
CA ASP A 506 13.98 -72.04 -32.79
C ASP A 506 14.95 -72.99 -32.06
N THR A 507 15.48 -72.62 -30.89
CA THR A 507 16.28 -73.53 -30.04
C THR A 507 15.41 -74.36 -29.08
N ALA A 508 14.21 -73.90 -28.73
CA ALA A 508 13.32 -74.57 -27.77
C ALA A 508 12.39 -75.65 -28.39
N GLU A 509 12.06 -75.56 -29.69
CA GLU A 509 11.37 -76.64 -30.42
C GLU A 509 12.38 -77.68 -30.97
N GLY A 510 13.10 -78.33 -30.06
CA GLY A 510 13.98 -79.47 -30.33
C GLY A 510 15.24 -79.07 -31.09
N GLY A 511 16.37 -79.01 -30.37
CA GLY A 511 17.69 -78.76 -30.95
C GLY A 511 17.88 -79.47 -32.28
N GLN A 512 18.50 -78.77 -33.24
CA GLN A 512 18.67 -79.28 -34.60
C GLN A 512 19.25 -80.69 -34.50
N VAL A 513 18.70 -81.64 -35.26
CA VAL A 513 19.16 -83.05 -35.25
C VAL A 513 20.68 -83.17 -35.49
N MET A 514 21.28 -82.15 -36.13
CA MET A 514 22.72 -81.98 -36.30
C MET A 514 23.51 -81.87 -34.99
N ASP A 515 22.93 -81.30 -33.93
CA ASP A 515 23.60 -81.13 -32.62
C ASP A 515 23.62 -82.42 -31.78
N LEU A 516 22.85 -83.45 -32.20
CA LEU A 516 22.83 -84.78 -31.57
C LEU A 516 23.64 -85.83 -32.35
N LEU A 517 24.23 -85.47 -33.50
CA LEU A 517 25.00 -86.37 -34.35
C LEU A 517 26.49 -86.36 -33.98
N THR A 518 26.97 -87.45 -33.37
CA THR A 518 28.41 -87.68 -33.17
C THR A 518 28.95 -88.64 -34.22
N VAL A 519 29.84 -88.14 -35.08
CA VAL A 519 30.47 -88.91 -36.15
C VAL A 519 31.76 -89.55 -35.64
N LYS A 520 31.95 -90.83 -35.93
CA LYS A 520 33.19 -91.54 -35.62
C LYS A 520 34.29 -91.07 -36.57
N SER A 521 35.48 -90.77 -36.03
CA SER A 521 36.60 -90.22 -36.80
C SER A 521 36.88 -90.99 -38.10
N GLY A 522 36.89 -90.29 -39.23
CA GLY A 522 37.13 -90.85 -40.57
C GLY A 522 35.90 -90.97 -41.48
N TYR A 523 34.69 -90.73 -40.96
CA TYR A 523 33.42 -90.81 -41.72
C TYR A 523 32.78 -89.44 -42.00
N GLU A 524 33.45 -88.33 -41.74
CA GLU A 524 32.92 -86.96 -41.83
C GLU A 524 32.48 -86.57 -43.25
N LYS A 525 33.22 -87.05 -44.27
CA LYS A 525 32.88 -86.81 -45.69
C LYS A 525 31.62 -87.55 -46.15
N ALA A 526 31.25 -88.66 -45.50
CA ALA A 526 30.06 -89.43 -45.86
C ALA A 526 28.79 -88.79 -45.30
N LEU A 527 28.86 -88.16 -44.11
CA LEU A 527 27.72 -87.43 -43.54
C LEU A 527 27.44 -86.13 -44.32
N GLY A 528 28.46 -85.39 -44.75
CA GLY A 528 28.28 -84.15 -45.50
C GLY A 528 27.78 -84.30 -46.95
N ALA A 529 27.61 -85.54 -47.43
CA ALA A 529 27.10 -85.85 -48.77
C ALA A 529 25.63 -86.35 -48.76
N ALA A 530 25.03 -86.55 -47.58
CA ALA A 530 23.62 -86.83 -47.38
C ALA A 530 22.92 -85.56 -46.90
#